data_AF-A0A6A3K3V6-F1
#
_entry.id   AF-A0A6A3K3V6-F1
#
_cell.length_a   1.000
_cell.length_b   1.000
_cell.length_c   1.000
_cell.angle_alpha   90.00
_cell.angle_beta   90.00
_cell.angle_gamma   90.00
#
_symmetry.space_group_name_H-M   'P 1'
#
loop_
_entity.id
_entity.type
_entity.pdbx_description
1 polymer ?
#
loop_
_entity_poly.entity_id
_entity_poly.type
_entity_poly.pdbx_seq_one_letter_code
_entity_poly.pdbx_strand_id
1 'polypeptide(L)'
;MPPEGQTGSSGAVKNGSMVAEEYRGASAWEKKILAALRPYKQLNGDVLVPKPFVVPSGDACWPSVTWGYKLGVAVRDLRTRSKNKARLSTEMEELEKLGFVYDVF
;
A
#
# COMPACT_ATOMS: atom_id res chain seq x y z
N MET A 1 -5.44 -62.42 -11.07
CA MET A 1 -5.92 -61.27 -11.87
C MET A 1 -6.46 -60.23 -10.90
N PRO A 2 -5.95 -58.99 -10.88
CA PRO A 2 -6.54 -57.87 -10.14
C PRO A 2 -7.53 -57.10 -11.03
N PRO A 3 -8.51 -56.39 -10.44
CA PRO A 3 -8.96 -55.14 -11.04
C PRO A 3 -8.84 -53.93 -10.07
N GLU A 4 -8.09 -52.95 -10.56
CA GLU A 4 -8.45 -51.54 -10.70
C GLU A 4 -9.02 -50.76 -9.49
N GLY A 5 -8.16 -49.90 -8.92
CA GLY A 5 -8.38 -48.47 -8.79
C GLY A 5 -9.59 -47.96 -7.98
N GLN A 6 -9.32 -47.46 -6.78
CA GLN A 6 -9.97 -46.23 -6.29
C GLN A 6 -9.02 -45.49 -5.33
N THR A 7 -9.05 -44.19 -5.54
CA THR A 7 -8.28 -43.09 -4.95
C THR A 7 -8.51 -42.89 -3.46
N GLY A 8 -7.52 -42.32 -2.77
CA GLY A 8 -7.67 -41.91 -1.37
C GLY A 8 -6.45 -41.21 -0.80
N SER A 9 -6.19 -40.01 -1.32
CA SER A 9 -5.37 -38.95 -0.72
C SER A 9 -5.23 -39.02 0.81
N SER A 10 -4.00 -39.02 1.30
CA SER A 10 -3.62 -38.15 2.42
C SER A 10 -2.10 -38.04 2.49
N GLY A 11 -1.55 -37.14 1.67
CA GLY A 11 -0.16 -36.71 1.76
C GLY A 11 0.02 -35.84 3.01
N ALA A 12 0.37 -36.45 4.13
CA ALA A 12 0.98 -35.76 5.25
C ALA A 12 2.48 -35.62 4.99
N VAL A 13 2.89 -34.60 4.23
CA VAL A 13 4.25 -34.07 4.32
C VAL A 13 4.18 -32.61 4.73
N LYS A 14 4.89 -32.36 5.81
CA LYS A 14 4.87 -31.16 6.63
C LYS A 14 5.86 -30.23 5.98
N ASN A 15 5.38 -29.31 5.16
CA ASN A 15 6.25 -28.35 4.50
C ASN A 15 6.44 -27.17 5.44
N GLY A 16 7.51 -27.24 6.23
CA GLY A 16 8.07 -26.07 6.86
C GLY A 16 8.41 -25.02 5.80
N SER A 17 8.01 -23.77 6.06
CA SER A 17 8.74 -22.60 5.58
C SER A 17 8.62 -21.54 6.66
N MET A 18 9.46 -21.75 7.67
CA MET A 18 9.95 -20.73 8.59
C MET A 18 10.84 -19.79 7.77
N VAL A 19 10.21 -18.88 7.02
CA VAL A 19 10.77 -17.62 6.51
C VAL A 19 9.59 -16.72 6.09
N ALA A 20 8.81 -16.28 7.09
CA ALA A 20 8.12 -14.99 6.98
C ALA A 20 9.08 -13.82 7.30
N GLU A 21 10.40 -14.10 7.27
CA GLU A 21 11.51 -13.15 7.30
C GLU A 21 11.72 -12.49 5.93
N GLU A 22 10.66 -11.93 5.37
CA GLU A 22 10.84 -10.82 4.45
C GLU A 22 9.62 -9.92 4.56
N TYR A 23 9.83 -8.70 5.05
CA TYR A 23 8.82 -7.65 5.08
C TYR A 23 8.43 -7.33 3.64
N ARG A 24 7.48 -8.12 3.14
CA ARG A 24 7.09 -8.29 1.74
C ARG A 24 6.37 -7.05 1.21
N GLY A 25 7.14 -6.00 0.92
CA GLY A 25 6.72 -4.84 0.13
C GLY A 25 5.60 -4.01 0.75
N ALA A 26 5.40 -2.79 0.24
CA ALA A 26 4.35 -1.93 0.75
C ALA A 26 2.97 -2.60 0.79
N SER A 27 2.28 -2.39 1.90
CA SER A 27 0.88 -2.73 2.11
C SER A 27 0.03 -2.17 0.98
N ALA A 28 -1.12 -2.79 0.69
CA ALA A 28 -2.06 -2.28 -0.31
C ALA A 28 -2.46 -0.81 -0.05
N TRP A 29 -2.54 -0.42 1.24
CA TRP A 29 -2.67 0.96 1.71
C TRP A 29 -1.56 1.87 1.18
N GLU A 30 -0.30 1.47 1.35
CA GLU A 30 0.88 2.27 1.08
C GLU A 30 0.99 2.51 -0.43
N LYS A 31 0.76 1.47 -1.21
CA LYS A 31 0.68 1.53 -2.68
C LYS A 31 -0.45 2.43 -3.16
N LYS A 32 -1.61 2.41 -2.49
CA LYS A 32 -2.76 3.25 -2.85
C LYS A 32 -2.50 4.73 -2.55
N ILE A 33 -1.86 5.03 -1.42
CA ILE A 33 -1.41 6.38 -1.09
C ILE A 33 -0.39 6.87 -2.12
N LEU A 34 0.63 6.07 -2.45
CA LEU A 34 1.63 6.38 -3.47
C LEU A 34 0.99 6.67 -4.84
N ALA A 35 0.06 5.81 -5.27
CA ALA A 35 -0.64 5.96 -6.54
C ALA A 35 -1.49 7.25 -6.61
N ALA A 36 -2.00 7.71 -5.48
CA ALA A 36 -2.76 8.95 -5.38
C ALA A 36 -1.84 10.18 -5.19
N LEU A 37 -0.74 10.08 -4.46
CA LEU A 37 0.18 11.20 -4.25
C LEU A 37 0.95 11.60 -5.51
N ARG A 38 1.28 10.64 -6.38
CA ARG A 38 1.96 10.90 -7.66
C ARG A 38 1.23 11.95 -8.52
N PRO A 39 -0.05 11.77 -8.87
CA PRO A 39 -0.79 12.78 -9.63
C PRO A 39 -1.10 14.03 -8.80
N TYR A 40 -1.32 13.90 -7.49
CA TYR A 40 -1.49 15.09 -6.64
C TYR A 40 -0.29 16.03 -6.74
N LYS A 41 0.93 15.49 -6.63
CA LYS A 41 2.15 16.28 -6.76
C LYS A 41 2.28 16.93 -8.14
N GLN A 42 1.94 16.20 -9.20
CA GLN A 42 2.00 16.75 -10.55
C GLN A 42 1.00 17.90 -10.76
N LEU A 43 -0.17 17.83 -10.13
CA LEU A 43 -1.22 18.85 -10.24
C LEU A 43 -0.97 20.06 -9.35
N ASN A 44 -0.58 19.83 -8.09
CA ASN A 44 -0.44 20.88 -7.09
C ASN A 44 1.01 21.40 -6.95
N GLY A 45 2.01 20.70 -7.50
CA GLY A 45 3.43 20.97 -7.24
C GLY A 45 3.92 20.47 -5.88
N ASP A 46 3.01 20.41 -4.90
CA ASP A 46 3.27 19.97 -3.53
C ASP A 46 2.57 18.66 -3.16
N VAL A 47 3.02 18.09 -2.06
CA VAL A 47 2.51 16.85 -1.47
C VAL A 47 1.81 17.10 -0.12
N LEU A 48 1.48 18.37 0.13
CA LEU A 48 0.69 18.83 1.26
C LEU A 48 -0.79 18.59 1.01
N VAL A 49 -1.22 17.32 1.12
CA VAL A 49 -2.62 16.96 0.96
C VAL A 49 -3.44 17.47 2.17
N PRO A 50 -4.46 18.31 1.96
CA PRO A 50 -5.37 18.73 3.02
C PRO A 50 -6.12 17.53 3.61
N LYS A 51 -6.38 17.52 4.92
CA LYS A 51 -7.14 16.45 5.60
C LYS A 51 -8.49 16.09 4.93
N PRO A 52 -9.32 17.06 4.47
CA PRO A 52 -10.60 16.73 3.82
C PRO A 52 -10.44 16.37 2.33
N PHE A 53 -9.22 16.34 1.79
CA PHE A 53 -9.03 16.05 0.38
C PHE A 53 -9.40 14.61 0.05
N VAL A 54 -10.30 14.49 -0.91
CA VAL A 54 -10.75 13.22 -1.49
C VAL A 54 -10.41 13.26 -2.96
N VAL A 55 -9.85 12.17 -3.47
CA VAL A 55 -9.55 12.05 -4.90
C VAL A 55 -10.85 12.18 -5.69
N PRO A 56 -10.97 13.15 -6.62
CA PRO A 56 -12.16 13.30 -7.45
C PRO A 56 -12.33 12.08 -8.35
N SER A 57 -13.56 11.57 -8.41
CA SER A 57 -13.93 10.49 -9.33
C SER A 57 -14.23 11.06 -10.72
N GLY A 58 -13.68 10.43 -11.77
CA GLY A 58 -13.84 10.89 -13.16
C GLY A 58 -12.70 11.75 -13.68
N ASP A 59 -11.65 11.94 -12.88
CA ASP A 59 -10.51 12.75 -13.25
C ASP A 59 -9.39 11.86 -13.82
N ALA A 60 -8.99 12.13 -15.07
CA ALA A 60 -8.03 11.31 -15.82
C ALA A 60 -6.61 11.37 -15.24
N CYS A 61 -6.31 12.38 -14.43
CA CYS A 61 -5.05 12.46 -13.70
C CYS A 61 -4.94 11.37 -12.63
N TRP A 62 -6.06 10.80 -12.19
CA TRP A 62 -6.11 9.88 -11.08
C TRP A 62 -6.45 8.47 -11.55
N PRO A 63 -5.72 7.44 -11.06
CA PRO A 63 -6.12 6.06 -11.31
C PRO A 63 -7.52 5.80 -10.77
N SER A 64 -8.36 5.07 -11.53
CA SER A 64 -9.73 4.74 -11.11
C SER A 64 -9.79 4.03 -9.75
N VAL A 65 -8.75 3.26 -9.41
CA VAL A 65 -8.61 2.62 -8.09
C VAL A 65 -8.50 3.62 -6.94
N THR A 66 -8.04 4.84 -7.20
CA THR A 66 -7.90 5.92 -6.21
C THR A 66 -9.10 6.84 -6.15
N TRP A 67 -10.06 6.75 -7.08
CA TRP A 67 -11.25 7.61 -7.09
C TRP A 67 -12.09 7.43 -5.81
N GLY A 68 -12.51 8.55 -5.22
CA GLY A 68 -13.23 8.57 -3.94
C GLY A 68 -12.35 8.21 -2.73
N TYR A 69 -11.05 7.99 -2.92
CA TYR A 69 -10.14 7.72 -1.81
C TYR A 69 -9.87 8.98 -1.00
N LYS A 70 -10.07 8.91 0.31
CA LYS A 70 -9.81 10.00 1.25
C LYS A 70 -8.31 10.15 1.50
N LEU A 71 -7.60 10.62 0.48
CA LEU A 71 -6.15 10.76 0.50
C LEU A 71 -5.67 11.62 1.67
N GLY A 72 -6.40 12.69 2.03
CA GLY A 72 -6.06 13.53 3.18
C GLY A 72 -6.08 12.78 4.52
N VAL A 73 -7.05 11.88 4.72
CA VAL A 73 -7.14 11.04 5.92
C VAL A 73 -6.00 10.02 5.93
N ALA A 74 -5.75 9.39 4.77
CA ALA A 74 -4.69 8.40 4.62
C ALA A 74 -3.30 9.01 4.87
N VAL A 75 -3.05 10.23 4.37
CA VAL A 75 -1.84 11.01 4.61
C VAL A 75 -1.67 11.37 6.10
N ARG A 76 -2.75 11.76 6.79
CA ARG A 76 -2.71 11.99 8.24
C ARG A 76 -2.29 10.72 8.98
N ASP A 77 -2.94 9.61 8.68
CA ASP A 77 -2.67 8.33 9.35
C ASP A 77 -1.25 7.83 9.04
N LEU A 78 -0.77 8.07 7.81
CA LEU A 78 0.62 7.84 7.43
C LEU A 78 1.59 8.68 8.29
N ARG A 79 1.33 9.98 8.46
CA ARG A 79 2.13 10.85 9.33
C ARG A 79 2.13 10.36 10.77
N THR A 80 0.98 9.94 11.32
CA THR A 80 0.89 9.35 12.66
C THR A 80 1.73 8.07 12.75
N ARG A 81 1.63 7.17 11.77
CA ARG A 81 2.44 5.93 11.75
C ARG A 81 3.93 6.22 11.69
N SER A 82 4.34 7.19 10.86
CA SER A 82 5.74 7.64 10.76
C SER A 82 6.24 8.21 12.09
N LYS A 83 5.47 9.10 12.75
CA LYS A 83 5.80 9.66 14.06
C LYS A 83 5.93 8.61 15.15
N ASN A 84 5.08 7.60 15.13
CA ASN A 84 5.13 6.48 16.06
C ASN A 84 6.30 5.50 15.77
N LYS A 85 7.19 5.81 14.82
CA LYS A 85 8.23 4.91 14.32
C LYS A 85 7.69 3.53 13.97
N ALA A 86 6.42 3.46 13.55
CA ALA A 86 5.86 2.23 13.04
C ALA A 86 6.68 1.86 11.80
N ARG A 87 7.01 0.57 11.63
CA ARG A 87 7.76 0.12 10.45
C ARG A 87 6.94 0.40 9.20
N LEU A 88 7.22 1.52 8.56
CA LEU A 88 6.81 1.82 7.20
C LEU A 88 7.67 0.98 6.25
N SER A 89 7.08 0.58 5.13
CA SER A 89 7.78 -0.23 4.14
C SER A 89 8.80 0.63 3.38
N THR A 90 9.82 0.02 2.77
CA THR A 90 10.81 0.73 1.94
C THR A 90 10.16 1.54 0.81
N GLU A 91 9.00 1.11 0.31
CA GLU A 91 8.21 1.87 -0.67
C GLU A 91 7.76 3.26 -0.16
N MET A 92 7.69 3.48 1.16
CA MET A 92 7.40 4.79 1.75
C MET A 92 8.61 5.72 1.73
N GLU A 93 9.83 5.19 1.55
CA GLU A 93 11.03 6.01 1.27
C GLU A 93 10.91 6.71 -0.10
N GLU A 94 10.25 6.07 -1.07
CA GLU A 94 9.89 6.70 -2.34
C GLU A 94 8.97 7.91 -2.15
N LEU A 95 8.16 7.97 -1.08
CA LEU A 95 7.41 9.19 -0.77
C LEU A 95 8.33 10.34 -0.37
N GLU A 96 9.36 10.10 0.45
CA GLU A 96 10.36 11.14 0.79
C GLU A 96 11.06 11.64 -0.47
N LYS A 97 11.40 10.73 -1.39
CA LYS A 97 11.99 11.06 -2.70
C LYS A 97 11.02 11.80 -3.62
N LEU A 98 9.73 11.51 -3.52
CA LEU A 98 8.66 12.31 -4.12
C LEU A 98 8.47 13.65 -3.39
N GLY A 99 9.28 13.99 -2.39
CA GLY A 99 9.22 15.25 -1.65
C GLY A 99 8.12 15.28 -0.59
N PHE A 100 7.53 14.12 -0.25
CA PHE A 100 6.47 14.03 0.74
C PHE A 100 7.02 14.37 2.12
N VAL A 101 6.61 15.53 2.61
CA VAL A 101 7.01 16.00 3.93
C VAL A 101 6.12 15.33 4.98
N TYR A 102 6.72 14.42 5.75
CA TYR A 102 6.06 13.75 6.87
C TYR A 102 5.83 14.70 8.05
N ASP A 103 6.66 15.73 8.19
CA ASP A 103 6.62 16.67 9.30
C ASP A 103 6.35 18.09 8.82
N VAL A 104 5.10 18.52 8.94
CA VAL A 104 4.74 19.94 8.84
C VAL A 104 4.61 20.38 10.29
N PHE A 105 5.59 21.13 10.77
CA PHE A 105 5.61 21.74 12.11
C PHE A 105 4.51 22.81 12.24
#